data_AF-H1B9B3-F1
#
_entry.id   AF-H1B9B3-F1
#
_cell.length_a   1.000
_cell.length_b   1.000
_cell.length_c   1.000
_cell.angle_alpha   90.00
_cell.angle_beta   90.00
_cell.angle_gamma   90.00
#
_symmetry.space_group_name_H-M   'P 1'
#
loop_
_entity.id
_entity.type
_entity.pdbx_description
1 polymer ?
#
loop_
_entity_poly.entity_id
_entity_poly.type
_entity_poly.pdbx_seq_one_letter_code
_entity_poly.pdbx_strand_id
1 'polypeptide(L)'
;MEKWWNERFINRRDWILDHLKDLSLTIEETMVVLMIDFMNEHQIPITHGILADKLKKDSDEIDDILSHLSAKGYLALQFQNGKILFNIDGVFADNSEKSLAFDQSLFDLFESEFGRPLSQMELQRMADWLKDYEQKLICYALREALTYDHKSFDYIERILVEWKNRGMTAEKYEGGER
;
A
#
# COMPACT_ATOMS: atom_id res chain seq x y z
N MET A 1 -15.09 -13.05 -15.88
CA MET A 1 -16.29 -13.06 -15.02
C MET A 1 -16.69 -11.61 -14.77
N GLU A 2 -17.98 -11.32 -14.76
CA GLU A 2 -18.46 -10.00 -14.34
C GLU A 2 -18.14 -9.85 -12.86
N LYS A 3 -17.49 -8.74 -12.49
CA LYS A 3 -17.04 -8.54 -11.11
C LYS A 3 -18.26 -8.22 -10.24
N TRP A 4 -18.40 -8.87 -9.09
CA TRP A 4 -19.61 -8.80 -8.25
C TRP A 4 -19.98 -7.34 -7.89
N TRP A 5 -19.00 -6.47 -7.68
CA TRP A 5 -19.18 -5.06 -7.33
C TRP A 5 -19.71 -4.16 -8.47
N ASN A 6 -19.93 -4.70 -9.67
CA ASN A 6 -20.58 -3.98 -10.78
C ASN A 6 -22.04 -4.39 -10.97
N GLU A 7 -22.59 -5.26 -10.12
CA GLU A 7 -23.99 -5.67 -10.19
C GLU A 7 -24.94 -4.54 -9.75
N ARG A 8 -26.09 -4.43 -10.43
CA ARG A 8 -27.04 -3.30 -10.29
C ARG A 8 -27.53 -3.04 -8.86
N PHE A 9 -27.54 -4.07 -8.00
CA PHE A 9 -28.04 -3.98 -6.63
C PHE A 9 -26.95 -3.65 -5.60
N ILE A 10 -25.70 -3.47 -6.03
CA ILE A 10 -24.58 -3.18 -5.14
C ILE A 10 -24.28 -1.68 -5.17
N ASN A 11 -24.36 -1.04 -4.00
CA ASN A 11 -23.86 0.30 -3.81
C ASN A 11 -22.39 0.24 -3.39
N ARG A 12 -21.50 0.59 -4.33
CA ARG A 12 -20.05 0.61 -4.15
C ARG A 12 -19.63 1.47 -2.95
N ARG A 13 -20.26 2.63 -2.75
CA ARG A 13 -19.93 3.56 -1.66
C ARG A 13 -20.37 3.04 -0.30
N ASP A 14 -21.55 2.44 -0.22
CA ASP A 14 -22.03 1.80 1.02
C ASP A 14 -21.12 0.64 1.42
N TRP A 15 -20.69 -0.17 0.44
CA TRP A 15 -19.75 -1.25 0.69
C TRP A 15 -18.39 -0.74 1.21
N ILE A 16 -17.83 0.30 0.58
CA ILE A 16 -16.58 0.94 1.04
C ILE A 16 -16.70 1.37 2.49
N LEU A 17 -17.81 2.04 2.85
CA LEU A 17 -18.05 2.54 4.19
C LEU A 17 -18.21 1.42 5.23
N ASP A 18 -18.89 0.33 4.86
CA ASP A 18 -19.09 -0.84 5.73
C ASP A 18 -17.77 -1.60 6.00
N HIS A 19 -16.85 -1.59 5.04
CA HIS A 19 -15.57 -2.32 5.09
C HIS A 19 -14.35 -1.43 5.41
N LEU A 20 -14.53 -0.18 5.84
CA LEU A 20 -13.41 0.74 6.12
C LEU A 20 -12.39 0.19 7.12
N LYS A 21 -12.81 -0.67 8.05
CA LYS A 21 -11.90 -1.29 9.02
C LYS A 21 -10.91 -2.25 8.38
N ASP A 22 -11.30 -2.88 7.29
CA ASP A 22 -10.49 -3.86 6.56
C ASP A 22 -9.68 -3.21 5.44
N LEU A 23 -10.02 -1.96 5.08
CA LEU A 23 -9.30 -1.14 4.12
C LEU A 23 -8.23 -0.32 4.83
N SER A 24 -6.98 -0.41 4.37
CA SER A 24 -5.85 0.40 4.85
C SER A 24 -5.90 1.82 4.25
N LEU A 25 -7.03 2.52 4.40
CA LEU A 25 -7.26 3.87 3.91
C LEU A 25 -7.31 4.87 5.06
N THR A 26 -6.67 6.03 4.89
CA THR A 26 -6.89 7.18 5.76
C THR A 26 -8.25 7.82 5.50
N ILE A 27 -8.65 8.78 6.35
CA ILE A 27 -9.90 9.53 6.16
C ILE A 27 -9.84 10.30 4.84
N GLU A 28 -8.71 10.94 4.54
CA GLU A 28 -8.49 11.72 3.32
C GLU A 28 -8.51 10.82 2.08
N GLU A 29 -7.81 9.69 2.12
CA GLU A 29 -7.80 8.69 1.05
C GLU A 29 -9.20 8.12 0.80
N THR A 30 -9.94 7.82 1.87
CA THR A 30 -11.33 7.36 1.79
C THR A 30 -12.20 8.40 1.08
N MET A 31 -12.08 9.68 1.45
CA MET A 31 -12.84 10.75 0.82
C MET A 31 -12.49 10.91 -0.66
N VAL A 32 -11.21 10.76 -1.04
CA VAL A 32 -10.79 10.78 -2.44
C VAL A 32 -11.37 9.60 -3.22
N VAL A 33 -11.31 8.38 -2.67
CA VAL A 33 -11.89 7.18 -3.30
C VAL A 33 -13.39 7.33 -3.52
N LEU A 34 -14.13 7.78 -2.50
CA LEU A 34 -15.57 8.03 -2.59
C LEU A 34 -15.90 9.11 -3.62
N MET A 35 -15.07 10.15 -3.71
CA MET A 35 -15.23 11.22 -4.71
C MET A 35 -14.97 10.71 -6.12
N ILE A 36 -13.94 9.91 -6.33
CA ILE A 36 -13.63 9.28 -7.62
C ILE A 36 -14.78 8.37 -8.06
N ASP A 37 -15.32 7.52 -7.17
CA ASP A 37 -16.46 6.66 -7.46
C ASP A 37 -17.69 7.47 -7.90
N PHE A 38 -18.04 8.51 -7.12
CA PHE A 38 -19.13 9.42 -7.44
C PHE A 38 -18.93 10.11 -8.80
N MET A 39 -17.73 10.62 -9.07
CA MET A 39 -17.43 11.31 -10.33
C MET A 39 -17.51 10.37 -11.52
N ASN A 40 -17.02 9.13 -11.39
CA ASN A 40 -17.15 8.09 -12.40
C ASN A 40 -18.62 7.75 -12.69
N GLU A 41 -19.44 7.54 -11.64
CA GLU A 41 -20.87 7.24 -11.77
C GLU A 41 -21.62 8.35 -12.53
N HIS A 42 -21.30 9.61 -12.23
CA HIS A 42 -21.92 10.78 -12.87
C HIS A 42 -21.20 11.28 -14.13
N GLN A 43 -20.18 10.57 -14.62
CA GLN A 43 -19.38 10.94 -15.79
C GLN A 43 -18.76 12.35 -15.70
N ILE A 44 -18.43 12.78 -14.47
CA ILE A 44 -17.75 14.04 -14.20
C ILE A 44 -16.26 13.85 -14.52
N PRO A 45 -15.63 14.73 -15.31
CA PRO A 45 -14.19 14.66 -15.54
C PRO A 45 -13.41 14.74 -14.22
N ILE A 46 -12.52 13.78 -13.99
CA ILE A 46 -11.66 13.76 -12.81
C ILE A 46 -10.37 14.49 -13.15
N THR A 47 -10.11 15.58 -12.43
CA THR A 47 -8.87 16.36 -12.51
C THR A 47 -8.41 16.72 -11.10
N HIS A 48 -7.09 16.92 -10.92
CA HIS A 48 -6.53 17.28 -9.62
C HIS A 48 -7.16 18.57 -9.07
N GLY A 49 -7.38 19.57 -9.92
CA GLY A 49 -8.05 20.82 -9.52
C GLY A 49 -9.47 20.64 -9.01
N ILE A 50 -10.27 19.77 -9.63
CA ILE A 50 -11.65 19.52 -9.17
C ILE A 50 -11.65 18.79 -7.81
N LEU A 51 -10.73 17.84 -7.61
CA LEU A 51 -10.58 17.15 -6.33
C LEU A 51 -10.10 18.09 -5.23
N ALA A 52 -9.09 18.93 -5.53
CA ALA A 52 -8.55 19.94 -4.63
C ALA A 52 -9.65 20.91 -4.15
N ASP A 53 -10.42 21.48 -5.09
CA ASP A 53 -11.51 22.40 -4.79
C ASP A 53 -12.60 21.74 -3.92
N LYS A 54 -13.01 20.52 -4.27
CA LYS A 54 -14.07 19.81 -3.55
C LYS A 54 -13.66 19.37 -2.15
N LEU A 55 -12.40 18.97 -1.98
CA LEU A 55 -11.86 18.48 -0.72
C LEU A 55 -11.21 19.59 0.12
N LYS A 56 -11.17 20.83 -0.40
CA LYS A 56 -10.51 21.99 0.22
C LYS A 56 -9.05 21.70 0.57
N LYS A 57 -8.37 21.02 -0.35
CA LYS A 57 -6.93 20.70 -0.29
C LYS A 57 -6.21 21.44 -1.40
N ASP A 58 -4.90 21.57 -1.28
CA ASP A 58 -4.09 22.02 -2.42
C ASP A 58 -3.85 20.87 -3.42
N SER A 59 -3.32 21.21 -4.60
CA SER A 59 -3.10 20.22 -5.66
C SER A 59 -1.97 19.24 -5.33
N ASP A 60 -0.96 19.66 -4.57
CA ASP A 60 0.17 18.82 -4.19
C ASP A 60 -0.28 17.73 -3.20
N GLU A 61 -1.11 18.11 -2.21
CA GLU A 61 -1.74 17.16 -1.29
C GLU A 61 -2.60 16.12 -2.03
N ILE A 62 -3.33 16.53 -3.07
CA ILE A 62 -4.14 15.61 -3.88
C ILE A 62 -3.24 14.65 -4.66
N ASP A 63 -2.15 15.14 -5.26
CA ASP A 63 -1.21 14.31 -5.99
C ASP A 63 -0.52 13.27 -5.09
N ASP A 64 -0.18 13.65 -3.85
CA ASP A 64 0.35 12.75 -2.84
C ASP A 64 -0.68 11.66 -2.46
N ILE A 65 -1.94 12.04 -2.20
CA ILE A 65 -3.00 11.07 -1.87
C ILE A 65 -3.25 10.10 -3.03
N LEU A 66 -3.31 10.58 -4.27
CA LEU A 66 -3.50 9.73 -5.45
C LEU A 66 -2.32 8.78 -5.66
N SER A 67 -1.09 9.25 -5.40
CA SER A 67 0.11 8.42 -5.46
C SER A 67 0.08 7.30 -4.40
N HIS A 68 -0.31 7.61 -3.17
CA HIS A 68 -0.48 6.62 -2.11
C HIS A 68 -1.57 5.60 -2.43
N LEU A 69 -2.73 6.05 -2.94
CA LEU A 69 -3.81 5.15 -3.36
C LEU A 69 -3.37 4.19 -4.48
N SER A 70 -2.54 4.69 -5.41
CA SER A 70 -1.97 3.89 -6.50
C SER A 70 -0.98 2.85 -5.97
N ALA A 71 -0.07 3.26 -5.08
CA ALA A 71 0.89 2.38 -4.44
C ALA A 71 0.23 1.25 -3.63
N LYS A 72 -0.90 1.55 -2.97
CA LYS A 72 -1.70 0.54 -2.23
C LYS A 72 -2.49 -0.40 -3.14
N GLY A 73 -2.48 -0.18 -4.45
CA GLY A 73 -3.27 -0.92 -5.42
C GLY A 73 -4.77 -0.58 -5.39
N TYR A 74 -5.18 0.48 -4.69
CA TYR A 74 -6.58 0.91 -4.65
C TYR A 74 -6.99 1.74 -5.86
N LEU A 75 -6.03 2.45 -6.47
CA LEU A 75 -6.25 3.29 -7.63
C LEU A 75 -5.37 2.85 -8.80
N ALA A 76 -5.95 2.73 -9.98
CA ALA A 76 -5.23 2.52 -11.23
C ALA A 76 -5.62 3.60 -12.25
N LEU A 77 -4.62 4.10 -12.97
CA LEU A 77 -4.83 5.05 -14.07
C LEU A 77 -4.87 4.27 -15.39
N GLN A 78 -5.98 4.36 -16.11
CA GLN A 78 -6.16 3.71 -17.40
C GLN A 78 -6.27 4.76 -18.50
N PHE A 79 -5.48 4.61 -19.57
CA PHE A 79 -5.59 5.46 -20.75
C PHE A 79 -6.56 4.86 -21.75
N GLN A 80 -7.68 5.52 -21.99
CA GLN A 80 -8.67 5.09 -22.99
C GLN A 80 -9.12 6.29 -23.82
N ASN A 81 -9.07 6.15 -25.15
CA ASN A 81 -9.53 7.17 -26.11
C ASN A 81 -8.92 8.58 -25.88
N GLY A 82 -7.65 8.64 -25.49
CA GLY A 82 -6.95 9.91 -25.23
C GLY A 82 -7.33 10.60 -23.92
N LYS A 83 -8.06 9.91 -23.02
CA LYS A 83 -8.41 10.38 -21.68
C LYS A 83 -7.86 9.43 -20.62
N ILE A 84 -7.52 10.00 -19.46
CA ILE A 84 -7.15 9.24 -18.26
C ILE A 84 -8.44 8.91 -17.51
N LEU A 85 -8.63 7.63 -17.19
CA LEU A 85 -9.70 7.13 -16.34
C LEU A 85 -9.10 6.69 -15.01
N PHE A 86 -9.72 7.14 -13.92
CA PHE A 86 -9.35 6.77 -12.56
C PHE A 86 -10.19 5.55 -12.16
N ASN A 87 -9.55 4.39 -12.04
CA ASN A 87 -10.20 3.13 -11.72
C ASN A 87 -9.90 2.76 -10.27
N ILE A 88 -10.95 2.58 -9.46
CA ILE A 88 -10.83 2.21 -8.03
C ILE A 88 -11.25 0.77 -7.74
N ASP A 89 -11.34 -0.09 -8.75
CA ASP A 89 -11.75 -1.49 -8.58
C ASP A 89 -10.85 -2.26 -7.61
N GLY A 90 -9.61 -1.82 -7.42
CA GLY A 90 -8.68 -2.39 -6.44
C GLY A 90 -9.16 -2.30 -5.00
N VAL A 91 -10.10 -1.40 -4.71
CA VAL A 91 -10.78 -1.32 -3.40
C VAL A 91 -11.64 -2.55 -3.13
N PHE A 92 -12.21 -3.16 -4.18
CA PHE A 92 -13.11 -4.31 -4.10
C PHE A 92 -12.44 -5.65 -4.43
N ALA A 93 -11.20 -5.60 -4.92
CA ALA A 93 -10.42 -6.81 -5.19
C ALA A 93 -10.12 -7.56 -3.88
N ASP A 94 -10.31 -8.88 -3.89
CA ASP A 94 -9.85 -9.75 -2.81
C ASP A 94 -8.36 -9.51 -2.56
N ASN A 95 -7.91 -9.64 -1.31
CA ASN A 95 -6.51 -9.42 -0.92
C ASN A 95 -5.49 -10.29 -1.71
N SER A 96 -5.96 -11.28 -2.49
CA SER A 96 -5.17 -12.09 -3.42
C SER A 96 -4.93 -11.44 -4.79
N GLU A 97 -5.77 -10.50 -5.23
CA GLU A 97 -5.67 -9.78 -6.53
C GLU A 97 -5.25 -8.32 -6.39
N LYS A 98 -5.04 -7.81 -5.16
CA LYS A 98 -4.25 -6.60 -4.91
C LYS A 98 -2.78 -6.91 -5.20
N SER A 99 -2.45 -7.02 -6.49
CA SER A 99 -1.07 -7.10 -6.94
C SER A 99 -0.32 -5.85 -6.45
N LEU A 100 0.58 -6.09 -5.48
CA LEU A 100 1.41 -5.14 -4.73
C LEU A 100 0.76 -4.51 -3.49
N ALA A 101 0.21 -5.32 -2.60
CA ALA A 101 0.10 -4.97 -1.17
C ALA A 101 1.49 -4.95 -0.51
N PHE A 102 2.36 -4.04 -0.91
CA PHE A 102 3.71 -3.89 -0.35
C PHE A 102 4.02 -2.41 -0.30
N ASP A 103 3.94 -1.84 0.91
CA ASP A 103 4.83 -0.77 1.39
C ASP A 103 4.43 -0.32 2.80
N GLN A 104 3.18 0.07 3.07
CA GLN A 104 2.83 0.67 4.37
C GLN A 104 2.97 -0.26 5.59
N SER A 105 2.54 -1.52 5.53
CA SER A 105 2.63 -2.39 6.73
C SER A 105 4.06 -2.68 7.16
N LEU A 106 5.04 -2.62 6.24
CA LEU A 106 6.45 -2.81 6.58
C LEU A 106 7.02 -1.52 7.15
N PHE A 107 6.75 -0.37 6.52
CA PHE A 107 7.20 0.92 7.03
C PHE A 107 6.60 1.23 8.40
N ASP A 108 5.29 1.06 8.57
CA ASP A 108 4.58 1.25 9.85
C ASP A 108 5.13 0.32 10.94
N LEU A 109 5.45 -0.94 10.59
CA LEU A 109 6.07 -1.88 11.50
C LEU A 109 7.46 -1.39 11.94
N PHE A 110 8.30 -0.95 10.99
CA PHE A 110 9.61 -0.41 11.32
C PHE A 110 9.49 0.89 12.14
N GLU A 111 8.62 1.83 11.77
CA GLU A 111 8.43 3.07 12.53
C GLU A 111 7.91 2.82 13.95
N SER A 112 6.98 1.87 14.12
CA SER A 112 6.48 1.45 15.43
C SER A 112 7.59 0.82 16.28
N GLU A 113 8.39 -0.08 15.70
CA GLU A 113 9.44 -0.80 16.44
C GLU A 113 10.66 0.08 16.77
N PHE A 114 10.96 1.05 15.91
CA PHE A 114 12.01 2.06 16.12
C PHE A 114 11.52 3.26 16.95
N GLY A 115 10.21 3.44 17.11
CA GLY A 115 9.60 4.51 17.88
C GLY A 115 9.80 5.91 17.27
N ARG A 116 10.10 5.97 15.96
CA ARG A 116 10.31 7.21 15.21
C ARG A 116 10.00 7.00 13.72
N PRO A 117 9.68 8.08 12.99
CA PRO A 117 9.62 8.03 11.53
C PRO A 117 10.95 7.59 10.91
N LEU A 118 10.87 6.89 9.79
CA LEU A 118 12.03 6.50 9.00
C LEU A 118 12.59 7.72 8.25
N SER A 119 13.92 7.82 8.22
CA SER A 119 14.60 8.82 7.38
C SER A 119 14.56 8.41 5.91
N GLN A 120 14.75 9.38 4.99
CA GLN A 120 14.82 9.08 3.56
C GLN A 120 15.89 8.02 3.21
N MET A 121 17.02 8.02 3.93
CA MET A 121 18.07 7.00 3.73
C MET A 121 17.62 5.61 4.16
N GLU A 122 16.82 5.51 5.23
CA GLU A 122 16.28 4.24 5.72
C GLU A 122 15.18 3.71 4.80
N LEU A 123 14.29 4.58 4.31
CA LEU A 123 13.30 4.24 3.29
C LEU A 123 13.96 3.70 2.01
N GLN A 124 15.03 4.35 1.54
CA GLN A 124 15.78 3.89 0.37
C GLN A 124 16.39 2.49 0.59
N ARG A 125 16.97 2.23 1.77
CA ARG A 125 17.52 0.90 2.10
C ARG A 125 16.45 -0.18 2.11
N MET A 126 15.27 0.12 2.67
CA MET A 126 14.15 -0.83 2.66
C MET A 126 13.67 -1.11 1.25
N ALA A 127 13.57 -0.08 0.40
CA ALA A 127 13.25 -0.25 -1.01
C ALA A 127 14.29 -1.11 -1.75
N ASP A 128 15.57 -0.99 -1.37
CA ASP A 128 16.63 -1.84 -1.94
C ASP A 128 16.56 -3.28 -1.45
N TRP A 129 16.24 -3.53 -0.18
CA TRP A 129 15.99 -4.89 0.33
C TRP A 129 14.80 -5.55 -0.36
N LEU A 130 13.73 -4.80 -0.63
CA LEU A 130 12.55 -5.32 -1.30
C LEU A 130 12.80 -5.78 -2.75
N LYS A 131 13.91 -5.36 -3.37
CA LYS A 131 14.34 -5.87 -4.68
C LYS A 131 14.97 -7.26 -4.59
N ASP A 132 15.57 -7.57 -3.44
CA ASP A 132 16.43 -8.74 -3.24
C ASP A 132 15.81 -9.80 -2.31
N TYR A 133 14.85 -9.43 -1.48
CA TYR A 133 14.29 -10.24 -0.40
C TYR A 133 12.76 -10.15 -0.35
N GLU A 134 12.11 -11.23 0.07
CA GLU A 134 10.70 -11.22 0.40
C GLU A 134 10.44 -10.40 1.68
N GLN A 135 9.37 -9.59 1.73
CA GLN A 135 9.05 -8.79 2.93
C GLN A 135 8.87 -9.63 4.19
N LYS A 136 8.31 -10.83 4.09
CA LYS A 136 8.20 -11.74 5.24
C LYS A 136 9.57 -12.01 5.85
N LEU A 137 10.58 -12.21 5.00
CA LEU A 137 11.96 -12.41 5.43
C LEU A 137 12.54 -11.13 6.06
N ILE A 138 12.23 -9.95 5.53
CA ILE A 138 12.61 -8.66 6.14
C ILE A 138 11.96 -8.48 7.52
N CYS A 139 10.68 -8.84 7.68
CA CYS A 139 9.99 -8.83 8.97
C CYS A 139 10.62 -9.80 9.97
N TYR A 140 11.04 -10.98 9.53
CA TYR A 140 11.73 -11.94 10.39
C TYR A 140 13.10 -11.43 10.83
N ALA A 141 13.87 -10.81 9.92
CA ALA A 141 15.14 -10.19 10.26
C ALA A 141 14.96 -9.05 11.29
N LEU A 142 13.90 -8.24 11.16
CA LEU A 142 13.55 -7.24 12.17
C LEU A 142 13.24 -7.87 13.53
N ARG A 143 12.41 -8.91 13.58
CA ARG A 143 12.08 -9.62 14.84
C ARG A 143 13.31 -10.22 15.51
N GLU A 144 14.23 -10.74 14.71
CA GLU A 144 15.49 -11.28 15.20
C GLU A 144 16.38 -10.18 15.78
N ALA A 145 16.50 -9.04 15.09
CA ALA A 145 17.18 -7.85 15.60
C ALA A 145 16.60 -7.32 16.93
N LEU A 146 15.28 -7.36 17.08
CA LEU A 146 14.59 -6.99 18.33
C LEU A 146 14.91 -7.95 19.48
N THR A 147 15.05 -9.25 19.18
CA THR A 147 15.34 -10.28 20.19
C THR A 147 16.73 -10.10 20.81
N TYR A 148 17.69 -9.57 20.04
CA TYR A 148 19.06 -9.32 20.48
C TYR A 148 19.31 -7.89 20.98
N ASP A 149 18.26 -7.08 21.16
CA ASP A 149 18.32 -5.67 21.60
C ASP A 149 19.22 -4.76 20.72
N HIS A 150 19.36 -5.12 19.44
CA HIS A 150 20.16 -4.38 18.46
C HIS A 150 19.28 -3.88 17.32
N LYS A 151 18.45 -2.88 17.62
CA LYS A 151 17.58 -2.20 16.64
C LYS A 151 18.39 -1.29 15.70
N SER A 152 19.12 -1.88 14.76
CA SER A 152 19.90 -1.14 13.75
C SER A 152 19.64 -1.69 12.36
N PHE A 153 19.44 -0.79 11.40
CA PHE A 153 19.35 -1.13 9.97
C PHE A 153 20.58 -1.93 9.50
N ASP A 154 21.77 -1.60 10.00
CA ASP A 154 23.00 -2.31 9.65
C ASP A 154 23.01 -3.74 10.20
N TYR A 155 22.33 -3.98 11.32
CA TYR A 155 22.23 -5.32 11.90
C TYR A 155 21.22 -6.17 11.13
N ILE A 156 20.06 -5.60 10.80
CA ILE A 156 19.03 -6.24 9.97
C ILE A 156 19.62 -6.60 8.60
N GLU A 157 20.42 -5.71 7.99
CA GLU A 157 21.09 -5.98 6.73
C GLU A 157 22.05 -7.17 6.81
N ARG A 158 22.82 -7.29 7.91
CA ARG A 158 23.74 -8.41 8.10
C ARG A 158 23.00 -9.75 8.19
N ILE A 159 21.87 -9.78 8.89
CA ILE A 159 21.00 -10.96 8.96
C ILE A 159 20.50 -11.32 7.56
N LEU A 160 19.98 -10.35 6.80
CA LEU A 160 19.48 -10.56 5.45
C LEU A 160 20.57 -11.09 4.50
N VAL A 161 21.78 -10.52 4.53
CA VAL A 161 22.92 -10.98 3.73
C VAL A 161 23.34 -12.39 4.10
N GLU A 162 23.40 -12.71 5.39
CA GLU A 162 23.71 -14.06 5.87
C GLU A 162 22.66 -15.08 5.40
N TRP A 163 21.39 -14.73 5.48
CA TRP A 163 20.28 -15.53 4.99
C TRP A 163 20.30 -15.71 3.48
N LYS A 164 20.67 -14.67 2.71
CA LYS A 164 20.90 -14.78 1.26
C LYS A 164 21.96 -15.83 0.95
N ASN A 165 23.09 -15.77 1.66
CA ASN A 165 24.22 -16.68 1.46
C ASN A 165 23.87 -18.12 1.81
N ARG A 166 22.97 -18.34 2.77
CA ARG A 166 22.47 -19.66 3.17
C ARG A 166 21.30 -20.17 2.30
N GLY A 167 20.78 -19.36 1.38
CA GLY A 167 19.59 -19.69 0.60
C GLY A 167 18.34 -19.86 1.48
N MET A 168 18.23 -19.02 2.52
CA MET A 168 17.09 -19.00 3.43
C MET A 168 15.88 -18.36 2.75
N THR A 169 14.70 -18.92 2.98
CA THR A 169 13.41 -18.39 2.51
C THR A 169 12.46 -18.24 3.69
N ALA A 170 11.38 -17.48 3.54
CA ALA A 170 10.39 -17.31 4.60
C ALA A 170 9.82 -18.66 5.06
N GLU A 171 9.61 -19.60 4.13
CA GLU A 171 9.13 -20.95 4.39
C GLU A 171 10.10 -21.77 5.26
N LYS A 172 11.41 -21.69 5.00
CA LYS A 172 12.44 -22.39 5.79
C LYS A 172 12.54 -21.84 7.21
N TYR A 173 12.45 -20.52 7.35
CA TYR A 173 12.44 -19.85 8.64
C TYR A 173 11.22 -20.25 9.48
N GLU A 174 10.01 -20.28 8.87
CA GLU A 174 8.79 -20.76 9.51
C GLU A 174 8.87 -22.26 9.88
N GLY A 175 9.61 -23.05 9.10
CA GLY A 175 9.94 -24.44 9.37
C GLY A 175 10.92 -24.68 10.52
N GLY A 176 11.48 -23.62 11.12
CA GLY A 176 12.38 -23.67 12.27
C GLY A 176 13.87 -23.78 11.93
N GLU A 177 14.24 -23.62 10.66
CA GLU A 177 15.65 -23.49 10.26
C GLU A 177 16.16 -22.08 10.62
N ARG A 178 17.22 -22.01 11.43
CA ARG A 178 17.89 -20.76 11.84
C ARG A 178 19.36 -20.79 11.43
#